data_AF-A0A3D1IS82-F1
#
_entry.id   AF-A0A3D1IS82-F1
#
_cell.length_a   1.000
_cell.length_b   1.000
_cell.length_c   1.000
_cell.angle_alpha   90.00
_cell.angle_beta   90.00
_cell.angle_gamma   90.00
#
_symmetry.space_group_name_H-M   'P 1'
#
loop_
_entity.id
_entity.type
_entity.pdbx_description
1 polymer ?
#
loop_
_entity_poly.entity_id
_entity_poly.type
_entity_poly.pdbx_seq_one_letter_code
_entity_poly.pdbx_strand_id
1 'polypeptide(L)'
;ESSAFQEATVAAMAVATAPGWRAGLKDEETKASVAALQKYLRETAPPNDYGSVVLLWASMRMKGLLSAQRRSELVELLWQHQRKDGGWSLRTFSAPEKWGRGNRAAKLRAEPEFKNPPSDGHMTGLAVLVLREAGVPANDPRLQKGIQWLLANQRESGRWWTRSLNTDKAHYITYSGTAYPLLALMKCGVLLKKSAKVER
;
A
#
# COMPACT_ATOMS: atom_id res chain seq x y z
N GLU A 1 -11.09 4.33 -11.58
CA GLU A 1 -10.67 3.03 -12.12
C GLU A 1 -9.32 2.72 -11.54
N SER A 2 -9.20 1.53 -10.97
CA SER A 2 -7.90 0.93 -10.63
C SER A 2 -7.19 0.59 -11.94
N SER A 3 -5.86 0.60 -11.97
CA SER A 3 -5.14 0.14 -13.16
C SER A 3 -5.21 -1.38 -13.25
N ALA A 4 -5.20 -1.94 -14.47
CA ALA A 4 -5.09 -3.39 -14.69
C ALA A 4 -3.91 -4.01 -13.93
N PHE A 5 -2.82 -3.25 -13.79
CA PHE A 5 -1.66 -3.65 -12.99
C PHE A 5 -1.99 -3.82 -11.50
N GLN A 6 -2.73 -2.87 -10.92
CA GLN A 6 -3.17 -2.97 -9.53
C GLN A 6 -4.13 -4.16 -9.35
N GLU A 7 -5.06 -4.37 -10.27
CA GLU A 7 -5.98 -5.52 -10.24
C GLU A 7 -5.22 -6.85 -10.30
N ALA A 8 -4.20 -6.95 -11.15
CA ALA A 8 -3.31 -8.12 -11.19
C ALA A 8 -2.60 -8.35 -9.84
N THR A 9 -2.12 -7.30 -9.16
CA THR A 9 -1.53 -7.48 -7.82
C THR A 9 -2.53 -7.98 -6.79
N VAL A 10 -3.78 -7.54 -6.86
CA VAL A 10 -4.86 -8.02 -5.98
C VAL A 10 -5.18 -9.49 -6.27
N ALA A 11 -5.30 -9.87 -7.55
CA ALA A 11 -5.49 -11.26 -7.95
C ALA A 11 -4.33 -12.14 -7.44
N ALA A 12 -3.08 -11.68 -7.54
CA ALA A 12 -1.93 -12.41 -7.03
C ALA A 12 -2.00 -12.59 -5.51
N MET A 13 -2.37 -11.55 -4.75
CA MET A 13 -2.57 -11.67 -3.31
C MET A 13 -3.68 -12.66 -2.95
N ALA A 14 -4.79 -12.66 -3.69
CA ALA A 14 -5.91 -13.58 -3.46
C ALA A 14 -5.47 -15.04 -3.68
N VAL A 15 -4.85 -15.34 -4.83
CA VAL A 15 -4.32 -16.67 -5.17
C VAL A 15 -3.31 -17.16 -4.13
N ALA A 16 -2.49 -16.26 -3.59
CA ALA A 16 -1.46 -16.61 -2.62
C ALA A 16 -1.97 -16.78 -1.17
N THR A 17 -3.07 -16.12 -0.82
CA THR A 17 -3.62 -16.16 0.55
C THR A 17 -4.62 -17.30 0.74
N ALA A 18 -5.22 -17.81 -0.35
CA ALA A 18 -6.14 -18.93 -0.31
C ALA A 18 -5.43 -20.24 0.14
N PRO A 19 -5.71 -20.76 1.36
CA PRO A 19 -4.98 -21.90 1.90
C PRO A 19 -5.17 -23.15 1.05
N GLY A 20 -4.08 -23.77 0.61
CA GLY A 20 -4.11 -25.00 -0.17
C GLY A 20 -4.66 -24.86 -1.60
N TRP A 21 -5.28 -23.73 -1.97
CA TRP A 21 -5.91 -23.55 -3.28
C TRP A 21 -4.91 -23.71 -4.42
N ARG A 22 -3.79 -22.96 -4.37
CA ARG A 22 -2.76 -23.02 -5.41
C ARG A 22 -2.08 -24.39 -5.49
N ALA A 23 -1.83 -25.03 -4.35
CA ALA A 23 -1.22 -26.37 -4.31
C ALA A 23 -2.19 -27.46 -4.78
N GLY A 24 -3.50 -27.25 -4.60
CA GLY A 24 -4.57 -28.16 -5.01
C GLY A 24 -5.09 -27.92 -6.42
N LEU A 25 -4.52 -26.99 -7.18
CA LEU A 25 -4.94 -26.74 -8.57
C LEU A 25 -4.68 -27.99 -9.43
N LYS A 26 -5.75 -28.53 -10.00
CA LYS A 26 -5.70 -29.65 -10.95
C LYS A 26 -5.96 -29.21 -12.39
N ASP A 27 -6.79 -28.19 -12.54
CA ASP A 27 -7.16 -27.61 -13.84
C ASP A 27 -5.97 -26.91 -14.51
N GLU A 28 -5.63 -27.34 -15.72
CA GLU A 28 -4.47 -26.83 -16.47
C GLU A 28 -4.67 -25.39 -16.96
N GLU A 29 -5.91 -25.01 -17.29
CA GLU A 29 -6.23 -23.64 -17.71
C GLU A 29 -5.99 -22.62 -16.57
N THR A 30 -6.46 -22.95 -15.36
CA THR A 30 -6.24 -22.14 -14.17
C THR A 30 -4.76 -22.07 -13.79
N LYS A 31 -4.01 -23.18 -13.90
CA LYS A 31 -2.55 -23.18 -13.71
C LYS A 31 -1.87 -22.24 -14.71
N ALA A 32 -2.24 -22.30 -15.98
CA ALA A 32 -1.70 -21.44 -17.03
C ALA A 32 -2.02 -19.96 -16.74
N SER A 33 -3.23 -19.65 -16.27
CA SER A 33 -3.62 -18.29 -15.90
C SER A 33 -2.84 -17.75 -14.70
N VAL A 34 -2.59 -18.58 -13.68
CA VAL A 34 -1.73 -18.21 -12.53
C VAL A 34 -0.27 -18.02 -12.95
N ALA A 35 0.23 -18.80 -13.91
CA ALA A 35 1.56 -18.62 -14.49
C ALA A 35 1.64 -17.32 -15.31
N ALA A 36 0.64 -17.03 -16.14
CA ALA A 36 0.53 -15.81 -16.92
C ALA A 36 0.46 -14.57 -16.02
N LEU A 37 -0.30 -14.62 -14.92
CA LEU A 37 -0.34 -13.55 -13.92
C LEU A 37 1.03 -13.26 -13.30
N GLN A 38 1.77 -14.30 -12.91
CA GLN A 38 3.13 -14.16 -12.38
C GLN A 38 4.08 -13.58 -13.42
N LYS A 39 4.01 -14.05 -14.66
CA LYS A 39 4.81 -13.54 -15.77
C LYS A 39 4.53 -12.05 -16.00
N TYR A 40 3.25 -11.69 -16.12
CA TYR A 40 2.81 -10.31 -16.30
C TYR A 40 3.37 -9.38 -15.22
N LEU A 41 3.25 -9.74 -13.93
CA LEU A 41 3.73 -8.92 -12.82
C LEU A 41 5.26 -8.84 -12.72
N ARG A 42 6.00 -9.80 -13.30
CA ARG A 42 7.47 -9.76 -13.35
C ARG A 42 8.00 -8.92 -14.49
N GLU A 43 7.36 -9.02 -15.66
CA GLU A 43 7.87 -8.43 -16.91
C GLU A 43 7.28 -7.05 -17.20
N THR A 44 6.11 -6.74 -16.66
CA THR A 44 5.47 -5.44 -16.87
C THR A 44 6.00 -4.44 -15.86
N ALA A 45 6.56 -3.33 -16.35
CA ALA A 45 6.93 -2.22 -15.50
C ALA A 45 5.70 -1.65 -14.78
N PRO A 46 5.76 -1.42 -13.44
CA PRO A 46 4.68 -0.73 -12.75
C PRO A 46 4.42 0.66 -13.38
N PRO A 47 3.15 1.08 -13.51
CA PRO A 47 2.83 2.35 -14.17
C PRO A 47 3.34 3.58 -13.42
N ASN A 48 3.57 3.45 -12.11
CA ASN A 48 4.06 4.47 -11.20
C ASN A 48 4.56 3.81 -9.89
N ASP A 49 5.07 4.61 -8.96
CA ASP A 49 5.64 4.12 -7.70
C ASP A 49 4.57 3.50 -6.79
N TYR A 50 3.32 3.93 -6.87
CA TYR A 50 2.23 3.26 -6.15
C TYR A 50 2.04 1.82 -6.67
N GLY A 51 2.12 1.63 -7.98
CA GLY A 51 2.19 0.31 -8.62
C GLY A 51 3.35 -0.53 -8.09
N SER A 52 4.52 0.08 -7.91
CA SER A 52 5.70 -0.57 -7.32
C SER A 52 5.44 -1.04 -5.88
N VAL A 53 4.73 -0.25 -5.07
CA VAL A 53 4.39 -0.63 -3.68
C VAL A 53 3.41 -1.81 -3.64
N VAL A 54 2.35 -1.79 -4.44
CA VAL A 54 1.39 -2.92 -4.46
C VAL A 54 2.01 -4.19 -5.06
N LEU A 55 2.98 -4.06 -5.97
CA LEU A 55 3.78 -5.19 -6.45
C LEU A 55 4.66 -5.77 -5.34
N LEU A 56 5.36 -4.92 -4.58
CA LEU A 56 6.12 -5.36 -3.41
C LEU A 56 5.21 -6.11 -2.44
N TRP A 57 4.04 -5.55 -2.13
CA TRP A 57 3.08 -6.18 -1.23
C TRP A 57 2.61 -7.55 -1.74
N ALA A 58 2.23 -7.65 -3.01
CA ALA A 58 1.84 -8.93 -3.61
C ALA A 58 2.96 -9.96 -3.51
N SER A 59 4.22 -9.55 -3.69
CA SER A 59 5.37 -10.46 -3.59
C SER A 59 5.66 -10.97 -2.17
N MET A 60 5.15 -10.31 -1.13
CA MET A 60 5.26 -10.80 0.26
C MET A 60 4.34 -11.99 0.51
N ARG A 61 3.25 -12.09 -0.25
CA ARG A 61 2.26 -13.15 -0.13
C ARG A 61 2.51 -14.25 -1.14
N MET A 62 2.77 -13.89 -2.39
CA MET A 62 3.09 -14.83 -3.45
C MET A 62 4.59 -15.14 -3.47
N LYS A 63 5.00 -16.19 -2.77
CA LYS A 63 6.38 -16.68 -2.77
C LYS A 63 6.89 -16.90 -4.20
N GLY A 64 8.11 -16.44 -4.47
CA GLY A 64 8.75 -16.54 -5.78
C GLY A 64 8.24 -15.55 -6.83
N LEU A 65 7.34 -14.62 -6.49
CA LEU A 65 6.90 -13.59 -7.45
C LEU A 65 8.07 -12.70 -7.87
N LEU A 66 8.85 -12.19 -6.91
CA LEU A 66 10.01 -11.34 -7.14
C LEU A 66 11.29 -11.92 -6.51
N SER A 67 12.45 -11.56 -7.07
CA SER A 67 13.75 -11.85 -6.49
C SER A 67 13.98 -11.05 -5.19
N ALA A 68 14.90 -11.52 -4.33
CA ALA A 68 15.27 -10.78 -3.12
C ALA A 68 15.84 -9.39 -3.43
N GLN A 69 16.64 -9.28 -4.50
CA GLN A 69 17.19 -8.02 -4.97
C GLN A 69 16.08 -7.03 -5.36
N ARG A 70 15.13 -7.48 -6.20
CA ARG A 70 14.04 -6.60 -6.63
C ARG A 70 13.15 -6.16 -5.47
N ARG A 71 12.90 -7.04 -4.49
CA ARG A 71 12.17 -6.67 -3.27
C ARG A 71 12.88 -5.59 -2.47
N SER A 72 14.21 -5.70 -2.35
CA SER A 72 15.03 -4.72 -1.62
C SER A 72 15.00 -3.35 -2.30
N GLU A 73 15.10 -3.30 -3.63
CA GLU A 73 14.96 -2.05 -4.40
C GLU A 73 13.60 -1.36 -4.16
N LEU A 74 12.51 -2.14 -4.11
CA LEU A 74 11.18 -1.60 -3.86
C LEU A 74 11.00 -1.12 -2.42
N VAL A 75 11.65 -1.76 -1.45
CA VAL A 75 11.71 -1.28 -0.05
C VAL A 75 12.44 0.06 0.02
N GLU A 76 13.58 0.19 -0.65
CA GLU A 76 14.33 1.47 -0.68
C GLU A 76 13.56 2.58 -1.40
N LEU A 77 12.90 2.28 -2.52
CA LEU A 77 11.98 3.21 -3.18
C LEU A 77 10.90 3.72 -2.21
N LEU A 78 10.31 2.82 -1.41
CA LEU A 78 9.31 3.20 -0.43
C LEU A 78 9.90 4.11 0.67
N TRP A 79 11.14 3.86 1.12
CA TRP A 79 11.82 4.75 2.07
C TRP A 79 12.14 6.13 1.50
N GLN A 80 12.50 6.23 0.22
CA GLN A 80 12.77 7.51 -0.45
C GLN A 80 11.54 8.44 -0.45
N HIS A 81 10.33 7.87 -0.42
CA HIS A 81 9.09 8.64 -0.32
C HIS A 81 8.71 9.04 1.11
N GLN A 82 9.44 8.60 2.14
CA GLN A 82 9.13 8.97 3.52
C GLN A 82 9.38 10.46 3.72
N ARG A 83 8.38 11.14 4.30
CA ARG A 83 8.42 12.59 4.52
C ARG A 83 9.04 12.92 5.87
N LYS A 84 9.42 14.19 6.06
CA LYS A 84 10.05 14.68 7.30
C LYS A 84 9.20 14.46 8.55
N ASP A 85 7.88 14.46 8.42
CA ASP A 85 6.92 14.18 9.49
C ASP A 85 6.78 12.68 9.82
N GLY A 86 7.49 11.81 9.10
CA GLY A 86 7.44 10.36 9.26
C GLY A 86 6.39 9.66 8.42
N GLY A 87 5.45 10.40 7.83
CA GLY A 87 4.37 9.85 7.01
C GLY A 87 4.74 9.70 5.54
N TRP A 88 3.76 9.22 4.76
CA TRP A 88 3.81 9.13 3.30
C TRP A 88 2.60 9.80 2.68
N SER A 89 2.77 10.28 1.46
CA SER A 89 1.78 11.04 0.71
C SER A 89 1.40 10.27 -0.54
N LEU A 90 0.13 9.88 -0.72
CA LEU A 90 -0.33 9.22 -1.94
C LEU A 90 0.05 10.02 -3.18
N ARG A 91 -0.13 11.34 -3.16
CA ARG A 91 0.13 12.21 -4.33
C ARG A 91 1.60 12.27 -4.77
N THR A 92 2.57 11.81 -3.97
CA THR A 92 3.99 11.82 -4.38
C THR A 92 4.39 10.55 -5.14
N PHE A 93 3.58 9.50 -5.11
CA PHE A 93 3.89 8.21 -5.74
C PHE A 93 3.66 8.16 -7.26
N SER A 94 3.29 9.28 -7.87
CA SER A 94 3.17 9.39 -9.32
C SER A 94 3.05 10.85 -9.74
N ALA A 95 3.55 11.17 -10.93
CA ALA A 95 3.16 12.39 -11.62
C ALA A 95 1.64 12.43 -11.85
N PRO A 96 1.00 13.62 -11.87
CA PRO A 96 -0.44 13.78 -12.07
C PRO A 96 -1.00 13.02 -13.28
N GLU A 97 -0.28 13.01 -14.39
CA GLU A 97 -0.65 12.35 -15.67
C GLU A 97 -0.69 10.83 -15.53
N LYS A 98 0.13 10.29 -14.64
CA LYS A 98 0.35 8.86 -14.48
C LYS A 98 -0.58 8.23 -13.44
N TRP A 99 -1.49 9.02 -12.84
CA TRP A 99 -2.59 8.50 -12.00
C TRP A 99 -3.77 7.94 -12.80
N GLY A 100 -3.74 8.09 -14.13
CA GLY A 100 -4.78 7.62 -15.04
C GLY A 100 -5.41 8.77 -15.83
N ARG A 101 -6.38 8.41 -16.67
CA ARG A 101 -7.06 9.36 -17.57
C ARG A 101 -8.09 10.22 -16.82
N GLY A 102 -8.67 11.20 -17.51
CA GLY A 102 -9.75 12.04 -17.01
C GLY A 102 -9.26 13.29 -16.27
N ASN A 103 -9.99 13.72 -15.23
CA ASN A 103 -9.77 15.00 -14.55
C ASN A 103 -8.64 14.97 -13.50
N ARG A 104 -8.05 13.80 -13.19
CA ARG A 104 -7.10 13.62 -12.08
C ARG A 104 -5.91 14.57 -12.16
N ALA A 105 -5.30 14.68 -13.34
CA ALA A 105 -4.12 15.51 -13.52
C ALA A 105 -4.41 17.00 -13.28
N ALA A 106 -5.51 17.51 -13.85
CA ALA A 106 -5.95 18.89 -13.67
C ALA A 106 -6.33 19.16 -12.20
N LYS A 107 -7.07 18.25 -11.57
CA LYS A 107 -7.44 18.35 -10.16
C LYS A 107 -6.21 18.45 -9.26
N LEU A 108 -5.26 17.51 -9.40
CA LEU A 108 -4.05 17.48 -8.58
C LEU A 108 -3.22 18.75 -8.73
N ARG A 109 -3.08 19.28 -9.96
CA ARG A 109 -2.37 20.54 -10.20
C ARG A 109 -3.04 21.76 -9.58
N ALA A 110 -4.36 21.74 -9.48
CA ALA A 110 -5.13 22.83 -8.87
C ALA A 110 -5.09 22.80 -7.33
N GLU A 111 -4.49 21.78 -6.72
CA GLU A 111 -4.41 21.70 -5.25
C GLU A 111 -3.44 22.74 -4.69
N PRO A 112 -3.82 23.49 -3.64
CA PRO A 112 -2.92 24.43 -2.98
C PRO A 112 -1.61 23.77 -2.51
N GLU A 113 -1.70 22.55 -2.01
CA GLU A 113 -0.55 21.78 -1.53
C GLU A 113 0.19 21.01 -2.64
N PHE A 114 -0.11 21.22 -3.93
CA PHE A 114 0.47 20.43 -5.03
C PHE A 114 2.00 20.32 -4.99
N LYS A 115 2.68 21.42 -4.64
CA LYS A 115 4.15 21.47 -4.55
C LYS A 115 4.70 20.65 -3.38
N ASN A 116 3.95 20.51 -2.29
CA ASN A 116 4.38 19.80 -1.09
C ASN A 116 3.19 19.13 -0.38
N PRO A 117 2.63 18.06 -0.96
CA PRO A 117 1.36 17.52 -0.51
C PRO A 117 1.52 16.79 0.83
N PRO A 118 0.62 16.97 1.82
CA PRO A 118 0.82 16.54 3.22
C PRO A 118 0.56 15.04 3.42
N SER A 119 1.34 14.34 4.24
CA SER A 119 1.16 12.90 4.48
C SER A 119 -0.31 12.51 4.73
N ASP A 120 -0.72 11.33 4.28
CA ASP A 120 -2.10 10.85 4.40
C ASP A 120 -2.21 9.43 4.94
N GLY A 121 -3.39 9.09 5.45
CA GLY A 121 -3.69 7.81 6.08
C GLY A 121 -3.52 6.62 5.14
N HIS A 122 -3.99 6.74 3.90
CA HIS A 122 -3.89 5.66 2.93
C HIS A 122 -2.44 5.27 2.67
N MET A 123 -1.61 6.23 2.30
CA MET A 123 -0.25 5.91 1.90
C MET A 123 0.65 5.66 3.11
N THR A 124 0.47 6.38 4.22
CA THR A 124 1.24 6.10 5.44
C THR A 124 0.91 4.72 6.00
N GLY A 125 -0.38 4.37 6.08
CA GLY A 125 -0.82 3.05 6.51
C GLY A 125 -0.30 1.94 5.60
N LEU A 126 -0.43 2.11 4.28
CA LEU A 126 0.05 1.13 3.31
C LEU A 126 1.57 0.96 3.39
N ALA A 127 2.33 2.06 3.46
CA ALA A 127 3.78 2.01 3.55
C ALA A 127 4.25 1.22 4.78
N VAL A 128 3.73 1.56 5.97
CA VAL A 128 4.10 0.87 7.21
C VAL A 128 3.70 -0.61 7.15
N LEU A 129 2.50 -0.93 6.63
CA LEU A 129 2.05 -2.31 6.47
C LEU A 129 2.98 -3.12 5.56
N VAL A 130 3.32 -2.59 4.39
CA VAL A 130 4.15 -3.29 3.40
C VAL A 130 5.58 -3.44 3.89
N LEU A 131 6.15 -2.42 4.51
CA LEU A 131 7.49 -2.51 5.12
C LEU A 131 7.53 -3.58 6.24
N ARG A 132 6.49 -3.65 7.07
CA ARG A 132 6.36 -4.71 8.09
C ARG A 132 6.27 -6.10 7.48
N GLU A 133 5.48 -6.28 6.42
CA GLU A 133 5.40 -7.56 5.71
C GLU A 133 6.71 -7.91 4.98
N ALA A 134 7.48 -6.91 4.54
CA ALA A 134 8.81 -7.06 3.97
C ALA A 134 9.91 -7.38 4.99
N GLY A 135 9.57 -7.52 6.27
CA GLY A 135 10.50 -7.94 7.31
C GLY A 135 11.20 -6.80 8.06
N VAL A 136 10.89 -5.54 7.76
CA VAL A 136 11.42 -4.39 8.53
C VAL A 136 10.91 -4.48 9.96
N PRO A 137 11.76 -4.56 11.00
CA PRO A 137 11.34 -4.67 12.39
C PRO A 137 10.42 -3.53 12.84
N ALA A 138 9.47 -3.83 13.72
CA ALA A 138 8.53 -2.82 14.23
C ALA A 138 9.24 -1.67 14.95
N ASN A 139 10.42 -1.92 15.55
CA ASN A 139 11.24 -0.94 16.25
C ASN A 139 12.26 -0.21 15.34
N ASP A 140 12.24 -0.40 14.02
CA ASP A 140 13.04 0.42 13.10
C ASP A 140 12.71 1.90 13.32
N PRO A 141 13.69 2.79 13.57
CA PRO A 141 13.44 4.19 13.88
C PRO A 141 12.65 4.94 12.81
N ARG A 142 12.84 4.60 11.53
CA ARG A 142 12.11 5.21 10.41
C ARG A 142 10.65 4.74 10.43
N LEU A 143 10.42 3.46 10.71
CA LEU A 143 9.07 2.90 10.82
C LEU A 143 8.32 3.47 12.04
N GLN A 144 9.02 3.66 13.16
CA GLN A 144 8.47 4.29 14.37
C GLN A 144 7.95 5.71 14.10
N LYS A 145 8.62 6.51 13.25
CA LYS A 145 8.10 7.81 12.83
C LYS A 145 6.77 7.69 12.09
N GLY A 146 6.62 6.69 11.21
CA GLY A 146 5.35 6.41 10.54
C GLY A 146 4.25 5.97 11.51
N ILE A 147 4.58 5.12 12.48
CA ILE A 147 3.65 4.71 13.54
C ILE A 147 3.19 5.90 14.39
N GLN A 148 4.13 6.76 14.81
CA GLN A 148 3.82 7.98 15.56
C GLN A 148 2.95 8.94 14.74
N TRP A 149 3.23 9.09 13.44
CA TRP A 149 2.40 9.88 12.55
C TRP A 149 0.96 9.34 12.52
N LEU A 150 0.76 8.02 12.39
CA LEU A 150 -0.57 7.42 12.41
C LEU A 150 -1.28 7.70 13.76
N LEU A 151 -0.61 7.49 14.89
CA LEU A 151 -1.20 7.74 16.20
C LEU A 151 -1.59 9.20 16.43
N ALA A 152 -0.79 10.14 15.94
CA ALA A 152 -1.02 11.57 16.11
C ALA A 152 -2.09 12.15 15.15
N ASN A 153 -2.33 11.49 14.00
CA ASN A 153 -3.20 12.01 12.95
C ASN A 153 -4.53 11.25 12.80
N GLN A 154 -4.86 10.37 13.75
CA GLN A 154 -6.20 9.80 13.83
C GLN A 154 -7.20 10.91 14.20
N ARG A 155 -8.26 11.06 13.41
CA ARG A 155 -9.34 12.02 13.71
C ARG A 155 -10.28 11.45 14.77
N GLU A 156 -11.08 12.31 15.39
CA GLU A 156 -12.12 11.92 16.37
C GLU A 156 -13.04 10.81 15.82
N SER A 157 -13.40 10.87 14.53
CA SER A 157 -14.19 9.82 13.87
C SER A 157 -13.50 8.45 13.73
N GLY A 158 -12.27 8.29 14.22
CA GLY A 158 -11.45 7.08 14.08
C GLY A 158 -10.74 6.93 12.72
N ARG A 159 -11.07 7.77 11.74
CA ARG A 159 -10.50 7.76 10.38
C ARG A 159 -9.23 8.61 10.29
N TRP A 160 -8.43 8.34 9.26
CA TRP A 160 -7.35 9.24 8.85
C TRP A 160 -7.77 10.04 7.62
N TRP A 161 -7.21 11.24 7.51
CA TRP A 161 -7.40 12.02 6.31
C TRP A 161 -6.76 11.33 5.10
N THR A 162 -7.47 11.29 3.99
CA THR A 162 -6.94 10.93 2.68
C THR A 162 -7.75 11.66 1.63
N ARG A 163 -7.08 12.45 0.80
CA ARG A 163 -7.73 13.09 -0.34
C ARG A 163 -7.85 12.12 -1.51
N SER A 164 -9.03 12.06 -2.10
CA SER A 164 -9.29 11.25 -3.28
C SER A 164 -8.61 11.87 -4.51
N LEU A 165 -7.95 11.05 -5.31
CA LEU A 165 -7.32 11.50 -6.56
C LEU A 165 -8.36 11.86 -7.66
N ASN A 166 -9.62 11.44 -7.51
CA ASN A 166 -10.63 11.51 -8.57
C ASN A 166 -11.72 12.56 -8.31
N THR A 167 -12.25 12.61 -7.09
CA THR A 167 -13.44 13.42 -6.76
C THR A 167 -13.43 13.82 -5.29
N ASP A 168 -13.90 15.03 -4.99
CA ASP A 168 -14.13 15.49 -3.61
C ASP A 168 -15.60 15.32 -3.18
N LYS A 169 -16.46 14.72 -4.04
CA LYS A 169 -17.88 14.48 -3.73
C LYS A 169 -18.12 13.19 -2.93
N ALA A 170 -17.44 12.11 -3.30
CA ALA A 170 -17.58 10.81 -2.67
C ALA A 170 -16.22 10.36 -2.10
N HIS A 171 -16.15 10.19 -0.78
CA HIS A 171 -14.91 9.92 -0.06
C HIS A 171 -14.61 8.42 0.13
N TYR A 172 -14.87 7.58 -0.89
CA TYR A 172 -14.62 6.12 -0.82
C TYR A 172 -13.18 5.76 -0.44
N ILE A 173 -12.21 6.60 -0.80
CA ILE A 173 -10.80 6.39 -0.45
C ILE A 173 -10.58 6.37 1.08
N THR A 174 -11.51 6.89 1.88
CA THR A 174 -11.43 6.85 3.34
C THR A 174 -11.46 5.42 3.89
N TYR A 175 -12.04 4.46 3.16
CA TYR A 175 -12.07 3.06 3.57
C TYR A 175 -10.66 2.47 3.60
N SER A 176 -9.93 2.53 2.48
CA SER A 176 -8.52 2.10 2.47
C SER A 176 -7.64 3.03 3.31
N GLY A 177 -7.95 4.33 3.30
CA GLY A 177 -7.34 5.35 4.16
C GLY A 177 -7.49 5.11 5.66
N THR A 178 -8.36 4.20 6.09
CA THR A 178 -8.54 3.81 7.49
C THR A 178 -8.14 2.35 7.74
N ALA A 179 -8.49 1.44 6.82
CA ALA A 179 -8.15 0.03 6.93
C ALA A 179 -6.63 -0.21 6.95
N TYR A 180 -5.86 0.47 6.09
CA TYR A 180 -4.41 0.31 6.06
C TYR A 180 -3.72 0.82 7.34
N PRO A 181 -4.04 2.03 7.87
CA PRO A 181 -3.58 2.44 9.19
C PRO A 181 -3.85 1.42 10.30
N LEU A 182 -5.06 0.88 10.38
CA LEU A 182 -5.42 -0.10 11.40
C LEU A 182 -4.59 -1.38 11.28
N LEU A 183 -4.47 -1.93 10.06
CA LEU A 183 -3.64 -3.10 9.80
C LEU A 183 -2.16 -2.85 10.11
N ALA A 184 -1.64 -1.67 9.76
CA ALA A 184 -0.27 -1.26 10.07
C ALA A 184 -0.02 -1.21 11.58
N LEU A 185 -0.88 -0.53 12.34
CA LEU A 185 -0.79 -0.45 13.79
C LEU A 185 -0.91 -1.83 14.45
N MET A 186 -1.80 -2.70 13.95
CA MET A 186 -1.93 -4.08 14.40
C MET A 186 -0.64 -4.88 14.13
N LYS A 187 -0.09 -4.84 12.92
CA LYS A 187 1.14 -5.55 12.52
C LYS A 187 2.40 -5.03 13.22
N CYS A 188 2.34 -3.82 13.77
CA CYS A 188 3.37 -3.25 14.64
C CYS A 188 3.14 -3.54 16.13
N GLY A 189 2.08 -4.28 16.49
CA GLY A 189 1.76 -4.63 17.88
C GLY A 189 1.33 -3.43 18.73
N VAL A 190 0.83 -2.35 18.11
CA VAL A 190 0.40 -1.13 18.81
C VAL A 190 -1.00 -1.32 19.39
N LEU A 191 -1.92 -1.91 18.63
CA LEU A 191 -3.31 -2.09 19.05
C LEU A 191 -3.48 -3.18 20.12
N LEU A 192 -2.74 -4.29 19.99
CA LEU A 192 -2.85 -5.44 20.89
C LEU A 192 -2.29 -5.17 22.31
N LYS A 193 -1.49 -4.11 22.49
CA LYS A 193 -0.98 -3.71 23.80
C LYS A 193 -2.00 -2.93 24.65
N LYS A 194 -3.03 -2.34 24.05
CA LYS A 194 -4.07 -1.60 24.79
C LYS A 194 -5.11 -2.53 25.43
N SER A 195 -5.40 -3.68 24.83
CA SER A 195 -6.40 -4.62 25.35
C SER A 195 -5.97 -5.31 26.66
N ALA A 196 -4.67 -5.50 26.89
CA ALA A 196 -4.15 -6.13 28.12
C ALA A 196 -4.18 -5.20 29.36
N LYS A 197 -4.59 -3.93 29.22
CA LYS A 197 -4.71 -2.97 30.33
C LYS A 197 -6.16 -2.69 30.75
N VAL A 198 -7.16 -3.29 30.09
CA VAL A 198 -8.59 -3.08 30.40
C VAL A 198 -9.17 -4.21 31.27
N GLU A 199 -8.41 -5.27 31.54
CA GLU A 199 -8.73 -6.27 32.57
C GLU A 199 -7.76 -6.14 33.76
N ARG A 200 -7.98 -5.14 34.62
CA ARG A 200 -7.59 -5.14 36.06
C ARG A 200 -8.51 -4.21 36.82
#